data_AF-K6VNP6-F1
#
_entry.id   AF-K6VNP6-F1
#
_cell.length_a   1.000
_cell.length_b   1.000
_cell.length_c   1.000
_cell.angle_alpha   90.00
_cell.angle_beta   90.00
_cell.angle_gamma   90.00
#
_symmetry.space_group_name_H-M   'P 1'
#
loop_
_entity.id
_entity.type
_entity.pdbx_description
1 polymer ?
#
loop_
_entity_poly.entity_id
_entity_poly.type
_entity_poly.pdbx_seq_one_letter_code
_entity_poly.pdbx_strand_id
1 'polypeptide(L)'
;MTAATLWWDDGARTAVESGAPTHVFAADHDVAEAIRLAVAHPDVVLSLILAEPAAFPADVADLLAEVSVPTLVLASAPSADADLTAAQQLAGEIDNGVFVVIDGAPKPVHTERRESFTEWSSSFVAIAEGLAARDGKLLTPPTPLIEGALR
;
A
#
# COMPACT_ATOMS: atom_id res chain seq x y z
N MET A 1 -12.34 -9.54 -9.76
CA MET A 1 -11.36 -8.79 -10.58
C MET A 1 -10.25 -8.35 -9.64
N THR A 2 -9.00 -8.48 -10.05
CA THR A 2 -7.84 -7.95 -9.32
C THR A 2 -7.81 -6.44 -9.49
N ALA A 3 -7.61 -5.67 -8.42
CA ALA A 3 -7.58 -4.22 -8.51
C ALA A 3 -6.30 -3.72 -9.22
N ALA A 4 -6.33 -2.50 -9.74
CA ALA A 4 -5.14 -1.92 -10.36
C ALA A 4 -4.06 -1.71 -9.30
N THR A 5 -2.81 -2.01 -9.64
CA THR A 5 -1.64 -1.65 -8.84
C THR A 5 -0.88 -0.56 -9.58
N LEU A 6 -0.86 0.64 -9.04
CA LEU A 6 -0.33 1.81 -9.73
C LEU A 6 0.66 2.56 -8.85
N TRP A 7 1.80 2.89 -9.43
CA TRP A 7 2.69 3.89 -8.85
C TRP A 7 2.05 5.26 -8.95
N TRP A 8 2.45 6.12 -8.02
CA TRP A 8 2.05 7.52 -7.97
C TRP A 8 2.20 8.21 -9.33
N ASP A 9 3.39 8.10 -9.92
CA ASP A 9 3.74 8.68 -11.21
C ASP A 9 3.09 7.98 -12.41
N ASP A 10 2.57 6.77 -12.22
CA ASP A 10 1.86 5.98 -13.25
C ASP A 10 0.34 6.24 -13.26
N GLY A 11 -0.12 7.29 -12.56
CA GLY A 11 -1.51 7.73 -12.60
C GLY A 11 -2.41 7.16 -11.50
N ALA A 12 -1.83 6.69 -10.38
CA ALA A 12 -2.60 6.22 -9.22
C ALA A 12 -3.64 7.25 -8.75
N ARG A 13 -3.26 8.53 -8.65
CA ARG A 13 -4.18 9.61 -8.27
C ARG A 13 -5.40 9.67 -9.20
N THR A 14 -5.16 9.73 -10.51
CA THR A 14 -6.22 9.80 -11.52
C THR A 14 -7.16 8.61 -11.44
N ALA A 15 -6.62 7.40 -11.25
CA ALA A 15 -7.44 6.19 -11.12
C ALA A 15 -8.35 6.26 -9.88
N VAL A 16 -7.80 6.62 -8.73
CA VAL A 16 -8.55 6.74 -7.47
C VAL A 16 -9.62 7.83 -7.55
N GLU A 17 -9.28 9.02 -8.07
CA GLU A 17 -10.24 10.13 -8.24
C GLU A 17 -11.37 9.77 -9.22
N SER A 18 -11.11 8.87 -10.17
CA SER A 18 -12.13 8.33 -11.08
C SER A 18 -13.01 7.24 -10.47
N GLY A 19 -12.76 6.84 -9.22
CA GLY A 19 -13.48 5.79 -8.51
C GLY A 19 -13.02 4.36 -8.82
N ALA A 20 -11.85 4.19 -9.45
CA ALA A 20 -11.33 2.86 -9.76
C ALA A 20 -10.60 2.24 -8.54
N PRO A 21 -11.01 1.06 -8.05
CA PRO A 21 -10.34 0.39 -6.93
C PRO A 21 -8.85 0.18 -7.23
N THR A 22 -7.98 0.69 -6.36
CA THR A 22 -6.53 0.79 -6.63
C THR A 22 -5.68 0.47 -5.41
N HIS A 23 -4.62 -0.32 -5.59
CA HIS A 23 -3.47 -0.41 -4.70
C HIS A 23 -2.45 0.65 -5.09
N VAL A 24 -2.16 1.58 -4.19
CA VAL A 24 -1.32 2.76 -4.48
C VAL A 24 0.10 2.51 -4.00
N PHE A 25 1.05 2.64 -4.92
CA PHE A 25 2.48 2.57 -4.64
C PHE A 25 3.04 4.00 -4.67
N ALA A 26 3.78 4.39 -3.64
CA ALA A 26 4.44 5.69 -3.58
C ALA A 26 5.81 5.54 -2.94
N ALA A 27 6.74 6.43 -3.28
CA ALA A 27 8.07 6.45 -2.68
C ALA A 27 8.46 7.86 -2.24
N ASP A 28 9.37 7.94 -1.28
CA ASP A 28 10.02 9.20 -0.91
C ASP A 28 8.99 10.30 -0.57
N HIS A 29 9.05 11.45 -1.22
CA HIS A 29 8.16 12.59 -0.99
C HIS A 29 6.70 12.35 -1.43
N ASP A 30 6.44 11.42 -2.34
CA ASP A 30 5.09 11.14 -2.83
C ASP A 30 4.23 10.39 -1.80
N VAL A 31 4.86 9.82 -0.78
CA VAL A 31 4.18 9.12 0.31
C VAL A 31 3.17 10.04 1.01
N ALA A 32 3.52 11.30 1.24
CA ALA A 32 2.65 12.28 1.87
C ALA A 32 1.33 12.47 1.09
N GLU A 33 1.43 12.54 -0.24
CA GLU A 33 0.27 12.70 -1.10
C GLU A 33 -0.56 11.42 -1.24
N ALA A 34 0.08 10.25 -1.24
CA ALA A 34 -0.61 8.97 -1.22
C ALA A 34 -1.44 8.77 0.06
N ILE A 35 -0.93 9.23 1.22
CA ILE A 35 -1.67 9.23 2.49
C ILE A 35 -2.91 10.12 2.39
N ARG A 36 -2.74 11.38 1.94
CA ARG A 36 -3.88 12.30 1.76
C ARG A 36 -4.94 11.70 0.83
N LEU A 37 -4.51 11.05 -0.25
CA LEU A 37 -5.40 10.38 -1.20
C LEU A 37 -6.18 9.24 -0.53
N ALA A 38 -5.53 8.40 0.28
CA ALA A 38 -6.19 7.31 0.99
C ALA A 38 -7.21 7.79 2.03
N VAL A 39 -6.90 8.87 2.76
CA VAL A 39 -7.84 9.49 3.71
C VAL A 39 -9.04 10.10 2.98
N ALA A 40 -8.81 10.75 1.83
CA ALA A 40 -9.87 11.35 1.03
C ALA A 40 -10.76 10.31 0.32
N HIS A 41 -10.21 9.14 -0.03
CA HIS A 41 -10.89 8.11 -0.82
C HIS A 41 -10.77 6.69 -0.20
N PRO A 42 -11.20 6.48 1.06
CA PRO A 42 -10.97 5.24 1.80
C PRO A 42 -11.75 4.02 1.27
N ASP A 43 -12.75 4.27 0.41
CA ASP A 43 -13.53 3.22 -0.25
C ASP A 43 -12.98 2.82 -1.62
N VAL A 44 -12.06 3.61 -2.17
CA VAL A 44 -11.48 3.40 -3.51
C VAL A 44 -10.02 2.93 -3.40
N VAL A 45 -9.27 3.46 -2.45
CA VAL A 45 -7.92 2.95 -2.14
C VAL A 45 -8.06 1.63 -1.39
N LEU A 46 -7.51 0.56 -1.93
CA LEU A 46 -7.56 -0.76 -1.30
C LEU A 46 -6.38 -1.01 -0.37
N SER A 47 -5.21 -0.46 -0.68
CA SER A 47 -4.05 -0.46 0.20
C SER A 47 -3.01 0.57 -0.23
N LEU A 48 -2.12 0.90 0.70
CA LEU A 48 -0.92 1.70 0.46
C LEU A 48 0.34 0.83 0.53
N ILE A 49 1.26 1.02 -0.42
CA ILE A 49 2.61 0.45 -0.40
C ILE A 49 3.59 1.61 -0.52
N LEU A 50 4.25 1.93 0.59
CA LEU A 50 5.04 3.15 0.77
C LEU A 50 6.51 2.78 0.91
N ALA A 51 7.34 3.18 -0.04
CA ALA A 51 8.77 2.84 -0.07
C ALA A 51 9.63 4.06 0.31
N GLU A 52 10.59 3.88 1.21
CA GLU A 52 11.57 4.92 1.56
C GLU A 52 10.93 6.28 1.92
N PRO A 53 9.91 6.34 2.81
CA PRO A 53 9.25 7.60 3.10
C PRO A 53 10.26 8.64 3.58
N ALA A 54 10.23 9.82 2.96
CA ALA A 54 10.95 10.98 3.46
C ALA A 54 10.26 11.55 4.71
N ALA A 55 10.93 12.50 5.37
CA ALA A 55 10.27 13.34 6.36
C ALA A 55 9.06 14.04 5.73
N PHE A 56 7.91 13.93 6.39
CA PHE A 56 6.64 14.49 5.94
C PHE A 56 6.19 15.62 6.87
N PRO A 57 5.38 16.58 6.36
CA PRO A 57 4.94 17.72 7.13
C PRO A 57 3.93 17.32 8.22
N ALA A 58 3.77 18.18 9.24
CA ALA A 58 2.96 17.88 10.43
C ALA A 58 1.48 17.63 10.10
N ASP A 59 0.94 18.28 9.06
CA ASP A 59 -0.43 18.05 8.61
C ASP A 59 -0.64 16.62 8.10
N VAL A 60 0.40 15.95 7.57
CA VAL A 60 0.32 14.54 7.19
C VAL A 60 0.39 13.63 8.41
N ALA A 61 1.19 14.00 9.41
CA ALA A 61 1.27 13.27 10.67
C ALA A 61 -0.11 13.20 11.36
N ASP A 62 -0.82 14.33 11.40
CA ASP A 62 -2.17 14.41 11.97
C ASP A 62 -3.18 13.48 11.25
N LEU A 63 -2.94 13.16 9.98
CA LEU A 63 -3.80 12.28 9.17
C LEU A 63 -3.50 10.79 9.34
N LEU A 64 -2.37 10.39 9.92
CA LEU A 64 -1.96 8.98 9.95
C LEU A 64 -2.97 8.10 10.70
N ALA A 65 -3.54 8.60 11.78
CA ALA A 65 -4.58 7.91 12.54
C ALA A 65 -5.92 7.79 11.79
N GLU A 66 -6.14 8.56 10.72
CA GLU A 66 -7.34 8.51 9.88
C GLU A 66 -7.20 7.49 8.73
N VAL A 67 -5.99 6.98 8.47
CA VAL A 67 -5.74 5.99 7.42
C VAL A 67 -6.38 4.66 7.81
N SER A 68 -7.49 4.33 7.14
CA SER A 68 -8.27 3.11 7.40
C SER A 68 -7.90 1.93 6.49
N VAL A 69 -7.08 2.17 5.46
CA VAL A 69 -6.68 1.14 4.50
C VAL A 69 -5.40 0.42 4.98
N PRO A 70 -5.24 -0.89 4.70
CA PRO A 70 -4.00 -1.60 4.98
C PRO A 70 -2.81 -0.87 4.36
N THR A 71 -1.75 -0.66 5.15
CA THR A 71 -0.56 0.07 4.69
C THR A 71 0.71 -0.73 4.96
N LEU A 72 1.49 -0.97 3.90
CA LEU A 72 2.84 -1.51 4.00
C LEU A 72 3.86 -0.38 3.82
N VAL A 73 4.77 -0.25 4.78
CA VAL A 73 5.92 0.66 4.72
C VAL A 73 7.19 -0.17 4.58
N LEU A 74 7.97 0.12 3.55
CA LEU A 74 9.22 -0.56 3.20
C LEU A 74 10.38 0.42 3.30
N ALA A 75 11.46 0.05 3.99
CA ALA A 75 12.68 0.84 4.06
C ALA A 75 13.94 -0.01 3.88
N SER A 76 14.92 0.52 3.16
CA SER A 76 16.25 -0.05 3.08
C SER A 76 17.06 0.26 4.34
N ALA A 77 17.73 -0.76 4.88
CA ALA A 77 18.75 -0.61 5.92
C ALA A 77 20.13 -1.04 5.38
N PRO A 78 20.87 -0.15 4.68
CA PRO A 78 22.19 -0.48 4.12
C PRO A 78 23.24 -0.79 5.19
N SER A 79 23.01 -0.33 6.43
CA SER A 79 23.85 -0.52 7.61
C SER A 79 22.99 -0.54 8.88
N ALA A 80 23.58 -0.97 10.00
CA ALA A 80 22.89 -1.08 11.28
C ALA A 80 22.45 0.28 11.89
N ASP A 81 23.04 1.38 11.43
CA ASP A 81 22.77 2.76 11.84
C ASP A 81 21.92 3.53 10.83
N ALA A 82 21.32 2.85 9.84
CA ALA A 82 20.43 3.48 8.88
C ALA A 82 19.27 4.19 9.58
N ASP A 83 19.00 5.43 9.16
CA ASP A 83 17.85 6.18 9.67
C ASP A 83 16.55 5.63 9.10
N LEU A 84 15.73 5.10 10.00
CA LEU A 84 14.42 4.52 9.74
C LEU A 84 13.29 5.32 10.39
N THR A 85 13.59 6.49 10.96
CA THR A 85 12.65 7.25 11.81
C THR A 85 11.35 7.56 11.08
N ALA A 86 11.41 8.09 9.86
CA ALA A 86 10.22 8.40 9.08
C ALA A 86 9.36 7.16 8.82
N ALA A 87 9.98 6.03 8.43
CA ALA A 87 9.27 4.79 8.14
C ALA A 87 8.65 4.16 9.40
N GLN A 88 9.36 4.19 10.52
CA GLN A 88 8.88 3.73 11.82
C GLN A 88 7.69 4.56 12.31
N GLN A 89 7.78 5.89 12.21
CA GLN A 89 6.71 6.80 12.59
C GLN A 89 5.45 6.50 11.75
N LEU A 90 5.62 6.42 10.43
CA LEU A 90 4.51 6.22 9.50
C LEU A 90 3.78 4.89 9.76
N ALA A 91 4.53 3.80 9.90
CA ALA A 91 3.93 2.49 10.17
C ALA A 91 3.37 2.36 11.59
N GLY A 92 3.93 3.07 12.56
CA GLY A 92 3.50 3.00 13.95
C GLY A 92 2.25 3.83 14.27
N GLU A 93 2.01 4.90 13.52
CA GLU A 93 0.85 5.80 13.72
C GLU A 93 -0.38 5.41 12.87
N ILE A 94 -0.20 4.53 11.87
CA ILE A 94 -1.31 3.93 11.11
C ILE A 94 -1.75 2.64 11.79
N ASP A 95 -3.04 2.53 12.16
CA ASP A 95 -3.59 1.37 12.89
C ASP A 95 -3.35 0.02 12.19
N ASN A 96 -3.48 0.00 10.85
CA ASN A 96 -3.19 -1.18 10.01
C ASN A 96 -1.84 -1.06 9.27
N GLY A 97 -0.85 -0.43 9.93
CA GLY A 97 0.50 -0.25 9.42
C GLY A 97 1.36 -1.50 9.61
N VAL A 98 2.05 -1.91 8.54
CA VAL A 98 3.07 -2.96 8.56
C VAL A 98 4.40 -2.34 8.18
N PHE A 99 5.42 -2.48 9.03
CA PHE A 99 6.77 -2.03 8.73
C PHE A 99 7.68 -3.19 8.36
N VAL A 100 8.33 -3.09 7.21
CA VAL A 100 9.34 -4.06 6.76
C VAL A 100 10.64 -3.33 6.46
N VAL A 101 11.72 -3.84 7.05
CA VAL A 101 13.09 -3.42 6.76
C VAL A 101 13.73 -4.43 5.82
N ILE A 102 14.38 -3.97 4.76
CA ILE A 102 15.21 -4.82 3.91
C ILE A 102 16.68 -4.59 4.28
N ASP A 103 17.22 -5.54 5.04
CA ASP A 103 18.59 -5.50 5.56
C ASP A 103 19.64 -5.57 4.43
N GLY A 104 20.70 -4.77 4.56
CA GLY A 104 21.79 -4.69 3.58
C GLY A 104 21.34 -4.18 2.20
N ALA A 105 20.19 -3.53 2.13
CA ALA A 105 19.67 -2.93 0.90
C ALA A 105 20.17 -1.50 0.72
N PRO A 106 20.71 -1.14 -0.46
CA PRO A 106 20.90 0.26 -0.83
C PRO A 106 19.55 0.97 -1.02
N LYS A 107 19.54 2.30 -0.91
CA LYS A 107 18.36 3.12 -1.26
C LYS A 107 18.38 3.48 -2.75
N PRO A 108 17.24 3.45 -3.46
CA PRO A 108 15.91 3.08 -2.95
C PRO A 108 15.61 1.57 -3.10
N VAL A 109 14.94 0.99 -2.09
CA VAL A 109 14.67 -0.46 -2.03
C VAL A 109 13.98 -1.03 -3.28
N HIS A 110 13.05 -0.28 -3.88
CA HIS A 110 12.20 -0.75 -4.98
C HIS A 110 12.96 -0.91 -6.31
N THR A 111 14.14 -0.28 -6.46
CA THR A 111 15.02 -0.48 -7.62
C THR A 111 16.23 -1.36 -7.29
N GLU A 112 16.84 -1.15 -6.13
CA GLU A 112 18.10 -1.79 -5.71
C GLU A 112 17.91 -3.23 -5.19
N ARG A 113 16.72 -3.52 -4.64
CA ARG A 113 16.30 -4.85 -4.15
C ARG A 113 14.93 -5.23 -4.70
N ARG A 114 14.77 -5.09 -6.02
CA ARG A 114 13.49 -5.30 -6.71
C ARG A 114 12.82 -6.64 -6.41
N GLU A 115 13.58 -7.73 -6.30
CA GLU A 115 13.02 -9.06 -6.00
C GLU A 115 12.37 -9.09 -4.61
N SER A 116 13.12 -8.71 -3.58
CA SER A 116 12.60 -8.61 -2.21
C SER A 116 11.44 -7.62 -2.09
N PHE A 117 11.55 -6.47 -2.76
CA PHE A 117 10.45 -5.50 -2.82
C PHE A 117 9.19 -6.10 -3.46
N THR A 118 9.34 -6.81 -4.57
CA THR A 118 8.22 -7.46 -5.27
C THR A 118 7.58 -8.55 -4.41
N GLU A 119 8.39 -9.36 -3.72
CA GLU A 119 7.89 -10.42 -2.84
C GLU A 119 7.03 -9.86 -1.70
N TRP A 120 7.54 -8.85 -0.99
CA TRP A 120 6.82 -8.20 0.10
C TRP A 120 5.55 -7.51 -0.39
N SER A 121 5.65 -6.71 -1.45
CA SER A 121 4.52 -5.95 -1.97
C SER A 121 3.43 -6.84 -2.57
N SER A 122 3.77 -7.89 -3.32
CA SER A 122 2.79 -8.83 -3.88
C SER A 122 2.08 -9.65 -2.79
N SER A 123 2.82 -10.12 -1.78
CA SER A 123 2.23 -10.81 -0.63
C SER A 123 1.27 -9.92 0.13
N PHE A 124 1.63 -8.65 0.32
CA PHE A 124 0.79 -7.67 1.00
C PHE A 124 -0.46 -7.32 0.19
N VAL A 125 -0.35 -7.12 -1.12
CA VAL A 125 -1.49 -6.91 -2.02
C VAL A 125 -2.48 -8.08 -1.91
N ALA A 126 -2.00 -9.32 -1.94
CA ALA A 126 -2.86 -10.49 -1.80
C ALA A 126 -3.61 -10.52 -0.44
N ILE A 127 -2.96 -10.07 0.65
CA ILE A 127 -3.61 -9.94 1.97
C ILE A 127 -4.68 -8.83 1.92
N ALA A 128 -4.34 -7.66 1.38
CA ALA A 128 -5.26 -6.53 1.27
C ALA A 128 -6.50 -6.87 0.42
N GLU A 129 -6.33 -7.58 -0.70
CA GLU A 129 -7.44 -8.07 -1.51
C GLU A 129 -8.31 -9.06 -0.72
N GLY A 130 -7.68 -9.98 0.03
CA GLY A 130 -8.40 -10.91 0.90
C GLY A 130 -9.25 -10.20 1.98
N LEU A 131 -8.75 -9.10 2.55
CA LEU A 131 -9.47 -8.26 3.50
C LEU A 131 -10.61 -7.48 2.80
N ALA A 132 -10.31 -6.80 1.71
CA ALA A 132 -11.30 -6.04 0.96
C ALA A 132 -12.45 -6.91 0.42
N ALA A 133 -12.19 -8.16 0.04
CA ALA A 133 -13.23 -9.11 -0.34
C ALA A 133 -14.12 -9.53 0.84
N ARG A 134 -13.56 -9.66 2.05
CA ARG A 134 -14.34 -9.97 3.27
C ARG A 134 -15.22 -8.79 3.69
N ASP A 135 -14.75 -7.57 3.48
CA ASP A 135 -15.47 -6.34 3.79
C ASP A 135 -16.46 -5.91 2.69
N GLY A 136 -16.53 -6.67 1.59
CA GLY A 136 -17.42 -6.39 0.46
C GLY A 136 -16.98 -5.22 -0.44
N LYS A 137 -15.78 -4.67 -0.23
CA LYS A 137 -15.20 -3.59 -1.06
C LYS A 137 -14.79 -4.08 -2.45
N LEU A 138 -14.35 -5.33 -2.55
CA LEU A 138 -14.18 -6.03 -3.83
C LEU A 138 -15.45 -6.83 -4.10
N LEU A 139 -16.39 -6.27 -4.88
CA LEU A 139 -17.64 -6.95 -5.23
C LEU A 139 -17.38 -8.39 -5.72
N THR A 140 -18.19 -9.31 -5.18
CA THR A 140 -18.12 -10.77 -5.23
C THR A 140 -17.96 -11.34 -6.65
N PRO A 141 -17.22 -12.46 -6.85
CA PRO A 141 -17.26 -13.20 -8.11
C PRO A 141 -18.71 -13.59 -8.46
N PRO A 142 -19.07 -13.67 -9.76
CA PRO A 142 -20.36 -14.26 -10.12
C PRO A 142 -20.43 -15.68 -9.56
N THR A 143 -21.55 -16.00 -8.92
CA THR A 143 -21.90 -17.34 -8.44
C THR A 143 -21.48 -18.38 -9.48
N PRO A 144 -20.72 -19.44 -9.13
CA PRO A 144 -20.43 -20.48 -10.08
C PRO A 144 -21.76 -21.11 -10.51
N LEU A 145 -22.06 -21.05 -11.81
CA LEU A 145 -23.09 -21.88 -12.40
C LEU A 145 -22.64 -23.33 -12.21
N ILE A 146 -23.23 -24.02 -11.23
CA ILE A 146 -23.15 -25.48 -11.17
C ILE A 146 -24.03 -25.99 -12.31
N GLU A 147 -23.48 -26.06 -13.52
CA GLU A 147 -24.02 -26.93 -14.57
C GLU A 147 -23.51 -28.35 -14.29
N GLY A 148 -24.40 -29.22 -13.81
CA GLY A 148 -24.13 -30.65 -13.77
C GLY A 148 -24.45 -31.36 -12.46
N ALA A 149 -25.64 -31.17 -11.92
CA ALA A 149 -26.25 -32.19 -11.06
C ALA A 149 -27.67 -32.42 -11.56
N LEU A 150 -27.82 -33.36 -12.49
CA LEU A 150 -28.99 -34.22 -12.73
C LEU A 150 -28.73 -35.04 -14.00
N ARG A 151 -28.14 -36.23 -13.82
CA ARG A 151 -28.54 -37.45 -14.52
C ARG A 151 -28.35 -38.64 -13.59
#